data_AF-A0A3N5X903-F1
#
_entry.id   AF-A0A3N5X903-F1
#
_cell.length_a   1.000
_cell.length_b   1.000
_cell.length_c   1.000
_cell.angle_alpha   90.00
_cell.angle_beta   90.00
_cell.angle_gamma   90.00
#
_symmetry.space_group_name_H-M   'P 1'
#
loop_
_entity.id
_entity.type
_entity.pdbx_description
1 polymer ?
#
loop_
_entity_poly.entity_id
_entity_poly.type
_entity_poly.pdbx_seq_one_letter_code
_entity_poly.pdbx_strand_id
1 'polypeptide(L)'
;ADRLLLPRMLVGITGAPGSGKSTLTDALIRAYRQRHPAYRLGVVAVDPSSPFTGGAVLGDRVRMMRHATDPLVFVRSMASRGHLGGLALGVKGVIRVMGLIGCEVVFVETVGVGQSEVEVASVADLVMIVLAPGQGDSIQLLKAGLMEIGDLFIVNKADRPDAARLHADLLSMLRIAQADPFGHHAGLPAEEDADQDLAWGPLITRRPGTNIEPRTYLVSGEQGQGVEDLVSGLDDLASTHAPGWQQQRRQMIAEEVREAVLEEAGRRVRQTLRGMGEGQEPVAAVLGGALSVGDAAARLLRETCQQKGQA
;
A
#
# COMPACT_ATOMS: atom_id res chain seq x y z
N ALA A 1 21.60 8.10 -9.56
CA ALA A 1 20.14 7.95 -9.33
C ALA A 1 19.45 7.10 -10.41
N ASP A 2 19.96 7.04 -11.64
CA ASP A 2 19.32 6.36 -12.79
C ASP A 2 19.30 4.83 -12.79
N ARG A 3 19.86 4.16 -11.77
CA ARG A 3 19.87 2.69 -11.69
C ARG A 3 18.76 2.08 -10.83
N LEU A 4 17.95 2.90 -10.16
CA LEU A 4 16.83 2.36 -9.37
C LEU A 4 15.66 2.06 -10.32
N LEU A 5 15.60 0.82 -10.79
CA LEU A 5 14.45 0.30 -11.50
C LEU A 5 13.31 0.12 -10.49
N LEU A 6 12.21 0.81 -10.74
CA LEU A 6 10.99 0.72 -9.95
C LEU A 6 9.86 0.27 -10.88
N PRO A 7 8.92 -0.55 -10.39
CA PRO A 7 7.78 -0.95 -11.20
C PRO A 7 7.08 0.28 -11.78
N ARG A 8 6.53 0.17 -12.98
CA ARG A 8 5.69 1.20 -13.59
C ARG A 8 4.47 1.49 -12.73
N MET A 9 3.89 0.46 -12.11
CA MET A 9 2.66 0.59 -11.32
C MET A 9 2.62 -0.40 -10.17
N LEU A 10 2.20 0.07 -9.00
CA LEU A 10 1.90 -0.73 -7.81
C LEU A 10 0.39 -0.70 -7.52
N VAL A 11 -0.27 -1.85 -7.56
CA VAL A 11 -1.72 -1.95 -7.30
C VAL A 11 -1.96 -2.70 -6.01
N GLY A 12 -2.45 -2.01 -4.99
CA GLY A 12 -2.93 -2.61 -3.76
C GLY A 12 -4.32 -3.21 -3.97
N ILE A 13 -4.55 -4.45 -3.58
CA ILE A 13 -5.83 -5.15 -3.73
C ILE A 13 -6.32 -5.54 -2.33
N THR A 14 -7.50 -5.06 -1.97
CA THR A 14 -8.11 -5.31 -0.66
C THR A 14 -9.62 -5.44 -0.75
N GLY A 15 -10.28 -5.84 0.33
CA GLY A 15 -11.71 -6.10 0.40
C GLY A 15 -12.03 -7.32 1.26
N ALA A 16 -13.32 -7.57 1.51
CA ALA A 16 -13.77 -8.58 2.47
C ALA A 16 -13.20 -9.99 2.18
N PRO A 17 -13.05 -10.86 3.19
CA PRO A 17 -12.76 -12.27 2.96
C PRO A 17 -13.81 -12.91 2.05
N GLY A 18 -13.37 -13.69 1.06
CA GLY A 18 -14.28 -14.32 0.11
C GLY A 18 -14.91 -13.39 -0.95
N SER A 19 -14.51 -12.12 -1.03
CA SER A 19 -14.88 -11.23 -2.16
C SER A 19 -14.26 -11.68 -3.50
N GLY A 20 -13.28 -12.60 -3.45
CA GLY A 20 -12.63 -13.18 -4.62
C GLY A 20 -11.39 -12.43 -5.08
N LYS A 21 -10.71 -11.73 -4.17
CA LYS A 21 -9.45 -10.99 -4.41
C LYS A 21 -8.43 -11.84 -5.16
N SER A 22 -8.03 -13.00 -4.62
CA SER A 22 -6.98 -13.81 -5.22
C SER A 22 -7.39 -14.39 -6.58
N THR A 23 -8.67 -14.71 -6.75
CA THR A 23 -9.21 -15.13 -8.06
C THR A 23 -9.17 -13.98 -9.07
N LEU A 24 -9.46 -12.75 -8.63
CA LEU A 24 -9.35 -11.57 -9.48
C LEU A 24 -7.87 -11.24 -9.81
N THR A 25 -6.96 -11.34 -8.83
CA THR A 25 -5.52 -11.20 -9.03
C THR A 25 -5.01 -12.21 -10.07
N ASP A 26 -5.42 -13.48 -9.98
CA ASP A 26 -5.12 -14.52 -10.96
C ASP A 26 -5.60 -14.15 -12.38
N ALA A 27 -6.83 -13.65 -12.48
CA ALA A 27 -7.41 -13.21 -13.74
C ALA A 27 -6.69 -11.99 -14.33
N LEU A 28 -6.31 -11.03 -13.50
CA LEU A 28 -5.51 -9.86 -13.88
C LEU A 28 -4.14 -10.26 -14.41
N ILE A 29 -3.44 -11.17 -13.74
CA ILE A 29 -2.15 -11.69 -14.21
C ILE A 29 -2.32 -12.29 -15.60
N ARG A 30 -3.31 -13.17 -15.80
CA ARG A 30 -3.58 -13.78 -17.10
C ARG A 30 -3.83 -12.73 -18.19
N ALA A 31 -4.70 -11.76 -17.93
CA ALA A 31 -5.04 -10.71 -18.89
C ALA A 31 -3.81 -9.84 -19.22
N TYR A 32 -3.02 -9.44 -18.22
CA TYR A 32 -1.76 -8.71 -18.45
C TYR A 32 -0.73 -9.53 -19.25
N ARG A 33 -0.56 -10.81 -18.94
CA ARG A 33 0.36 -11.69 -19.67
C ARG A 33 -0.06 -11.89 -21.14
N GLN A 34 -1.36 -11.93 -21.41
CA GLN A 34 -1.92 -12.01 -22.76
C GLN A 34 -1.74 -10.69 -23.53
N ARG A 35 -2.10 -9.56 -22.91
CA ARG A 35 -2.05 -8.23 -23.51
C ARG A 35 -0.62 -7.71 -23.68
N HIS A 36 0.26 -8.02 -22.73
CA HIS A 36 1.65 -7.58 -22.67
C HIS A 36 2.61 -8.77 -22.46
N PRO A 37 2.88 -9.59 -23.48
CA PRO A 37 3.69 -10.81 -23.35
C PRO A 37 5.12 -10.60 -22.83
N ALA A 38 5.65 -9.37 -22.95
CA ALA A 38 6.98 -8.99 -22.47
C ALA A 38 7.01 -8.53 -21.00
N TYR A 39 5.86 -8.19 -20.40
CA TYR A 39 5.83 -7.66 -19.04
C TYR A 39 6.13 -8.74 -18.02
N ARG A 40 7.07 -8.45 -17.11
CA ARG A 40 7.20 -9.20 -15.87
C ARG A 40 6.20 -8.67 -14.85
N LEU A 41 5.51 -9.55 -14.15
CA LEU A 41 4.52 -9.21 -13.14
C LEU A 41 4.98 -9.69 -11.77
N GLY A 42 4.76 -8.88 -10.74
CA GLY A 42 5.01 -9.23 -9.35
C GLY A 42 3.71 -9.37 -8.56
N VAL A 43 3.67 -10.29 -7.61
CA VAL A 43 2.58 -10.41 -6.63
C VAL A 43 3.16 -10.54 -5.24
N VAL A 44 2.76 -9.65 -4.35
CA VAL A 44 3.05 -9.72 -2.91
C VAL A 44 1.73 -10.04 -2.21
N ALA A 45 1.57 -11.31 -1.80
CA ALA A 45 0.42 -11.74 -1.02
C ALA A 45 0.73 -11.54 0.47
N VAL A 46 -0.07 -10.73 1.15
CA VAL A 46 0.10 -10.38 2.55
C VAL A 46 -0.90 -11.16 3.39
N ASP A 47 -0.40 -12.20 4.05
CA ASP A 47 -1.15 -13.13 4.90
C ASP A 47 -1.09 -12.74 6.39
N PRO A 48 -2.15 -13.00 7.19
CA PRO A 48 -2.02 -12.97 8.64
C PRO A 48 -0.95 -13.97 9.08
N SER A 49 -0.30 -13.67 10.19
CA SER A 49 0.73 -14.55 10.72
C SER A 49 0.12 -15.82 11.26
N SER A 50 0.68 -16.96 10.89
CA SER A 50 0.39 -18.24 11.52
C SER A 50 0.68 -18.13 13.02
N PRO A 51 -0.30 -18.41 13.90
CA PRO A 51 -0.07 -18.37 15.35
C PRO A 51 0.92 -19.45 15.84
N PHE A 52 1.24 -20.44 14.99
CA PHE A 52 2.14 -21.55 15.33
C PHE A 52 3.56 -21.38 14.77
N THR A 53 3.70 -20.78 13.59
CA THR A 53 5.01 -20.69 12.90
C THR A 53 5.52 -19.26 12.73
N GLY A 54 4.67 -18.25 12.97
CA GLY A 54 4.98 -16.84 12.70
C GLY A 54 5.12 -16.50 11.20
N GLY A 55 5.01 -17.48 10.31
CA GLY A 55 5.07 -17.33 8.86
C GLY A 55 3.69 -17.10 8.23
N ALA A 56 3.66 -16.87 6.92
CA ALA A 56 2.42 -16.67 6.17
C ALA A 56 1.60 -17.97 6.12
N VAL A 57 0.29 -17.88 6.38
CA VAL A 57 -0.61 -19.03 6.20
C VAL A 57 -0.70 -19.31 4.69
N LEU A 58 -0.16 -20.45 4.25
CA LEU A 58 0.04 -20.87 2.85
C LEU A 58 -1.17 -20.78 1.88
N GLY A 59 -2.36 -20.40 2.36
CA GLY A 59 -3.64 -20.53 1.68
C GLY A 59 -3.74 -19.77 0.35
N ASP A 60 -3.23 -18.56 0.28
CA ASP A 60 -3.35 -17.72 -0.91
C ASP A 60 -2.36 -18.12 -2.01
N ARG A 61 -1.21 -18.69 -1.63
CA ARG A 61 -0.21 -19.18 -2.59
C ARG A 61 -0.71 -20.37 -3.40
N VAL A 62 -1.51 -21.26 -2.79
CA VAL A 62 -2.07 -22.44 -3.48
C VAL A 62 -2.99 -22.03 -4.64
N ARG A 63 -3.71 -20.91 -4.50
CA ARG A 63 -4.64 -20.40 -5.51
C ARG A 63 -3.92 -19.78 -6.72
N MET A 64 -2.74 -19.20 -6.53
CA MET A 64 -1.92 -18.59 -7.59
C MET A 64 -0.91 -19.55 -8.23
N MET A 65 -0.91 -20.84 -7.87
CA MET A 65 0.01 -21.85 -8.42
C MET A 65 -0.08 -22.02 -9.94
N ARG A 66 -1.17 -21.57 -10.58
CA ARG A 66 -1.34 -21.62 -12.03
C ARG A 66 -0.29 -20.82 -12.79
N HIS A 67 0.26 -19.77 -12.18
CA HIS A 67 1.34 -18.96 -12.74
C HIS A 67 2.73 -19.37 -12.24
N ALA A 68 2.83 -20.39 -11.38
CA ALA A 68 4.11 -20.81 -10.82
C ALA A 68 5.11 -21.31 -11.88
N THR A 69 4.62 -21.64 -13.08
CA THR A 69 5.42 -22.04 -14.24
C THR A 69 5.66 -20.92 -15.25
N ASP A 70 5.04 -19.75 -15.11
CA ASP A 70 5.34 -18.59 -15.96
C ASP A 70 6.60 -17.89 -15.44
N PRO A 71 7.73 -17.92 -16.18
CA PRO A 71 9.00 -17.34 -15.73
C PRO A 71 8.96 -15.81 -15.63
N LEU A 72 7.91 -15.15 -16.13
CA LEU A 72 7.71 -13.71 -16.06
C LEU A 72 6.72 -13.32 -14.95
N VAL A 73 6.24 -14.26 -14.13
CA VAL A 73 5.39 -13.98 -12.97
C VAL A 73 6.10 -14.36 -11.67
N PHE A 74 6.30 -13.38 -10.79
CA PHE A 74 6.99 -13.55 -9.51
C PHE A 74 6.02 -13.40 -8.35
N VAL A 75 5.77 -14.48 -7.60
CA VAL A 75 4.86 -14.46 -6.45
C VAL A 75 5.64 -14.63 -5.15
N ARG A 76 5.34 -13.76 -4.17
CA ARG A 76 5.90 -13.84 -2.81
C ARG A 76 4.80 -13.67 -1.76
N SER A 77 4.69 -14.65 -0.86
CA SER A 77 3.85 -14.53 0.34
C SER A 77 4.64 -13.89 1.49
N MET A 78 3.97 -13.05 2.28
CA MET A 78 4.50 -12.33 3.43
C MET A 78 3.55 -12.44 4.61
N ALA A 79 4.10 -12.56 5.82
CA ALA A 79 3.31 -12.54 7.05
C ALA A 79 3.24 -11.12 7.62
N SER A 80 2.06 -10.71 8.12
CA SER A 80 1.83 -9.41 8.75
C SER A 80 2.65 -9.17 10.04
N ARG A 81 3.12 -10.25 10.68
CA ARG A 81 3.91 -10.30 11.94
C ARG A 81 3.37 -9.47 13.10
N GLY A 82 2.08 -9.11 13.10
CA GLY A 82 1.39 -8.51 14.25
C GLY A 82 1.85 -7.10 14.66
N HIS A 83 2.68 -6.44 13.85
CA HIS A 83 3.18 -5.09 14.14
C HIS A 83 2.66 -4.11 13.09
N LEU A 84 1.90 -3.11 13.54
CA LEU A 84 1.49 -1.98 12.71
C LEU A 84 2.72 -1.28 12.12
N GLY A 85 2.76 -1.17 10.78
CA GLY A 85 3.82 -0.53 10.01
C GLY A 85 5.05 -1.40 9.70
N GLY A 86 5.27 -2.50 10.44
CA GLY A 86 6.39 -3.42 10.20
C GLY A 86 6.20 -4.26 8.93
N LEU A 87 4.95 -4.50 8.55
CA LEU A 87 4.58 -5.17 7.31
C LEU A 87 4.86 -4.27 6.10
N ALA A 88 4.48 -2.98 6.13
CA ALA A 88 4.79 -2.01 5.09
C ALA A 88 6.30 -1.93 4.77
N LEU A 89 7.19 -1.97 5.77
CA LEU A 89 8.65 -1.97 5.55
C LEU A 89 9.13 -3.21 4.78
N GLY A 90 8.65 -4.40 5.16
CA GLY A 90 9.00 -5.63 4.46
C GLY A 90 8.47 -5.66 3.02
N VAL A 91 7.24 -5.20 2.82
CA VAL A 91 6.60 -5.10 1.49
C VAL A 91 7.36 -4.12 0.61
N LYS A 92 7.73 -2.93 1.11
CA LYS A 92 8.59 -1.97 0.39
C LYS A 92 9.90 -2.60 -0.06
N GLY A 93 10.54 -3.42 0.78
CA GLY A 93 11.76 -4.15 0.43
C GLY A 93 11.54 -5.13 -0.73
N VAL A 94 10.48 -5.93 -0.68
CA VAL A 94 10.12 -6.89 -1.74
C VAL A 94 9.80 -6.16 -3.05
N ILE A 95 9.04 -5.06 -3.00
CA ILE A 95 8.72 -4.24 -4.17
C ILE A 95 9.99 -3.69 -4.83
N ARG A 96 10.98 -3.24 -4.05
CA ARG A 96 12.28 -2.79 -4.59
C ARG A 96 13.00 -3.93 -5.31
N VAL A 97 13.02 -5.13 -4.73
CA VAL A 97 13.60 -6.31 -5.39
C VAL A 97 12.86 -6.63 -6.69
N MET A 98 11.52 -6.58 -6.69
CA MET A 98 10.70 -6.77 -7.89
C MET A 98 11.00 -5.73 -8.97
N GLY A 99 11.20 -4.47 -8.60
CA GLY A 99 11.67 -3.42 -9.52
C GLY A 99 13.04 -3.74 -10.14
N LEU A 100 13.99 -4.20 -9.32
CA LEU A 100 15.35 -4.55 -9.79
C LEU A 100 15.38 -5.75 -10.75
N ILE A 101 14.47 -6.71 -10.61
CA ILE A 101 14.33 -7.84 -11.55
C ILE A 101 13.45 -7.51 -12.76
N GLY A 102 12.99 -6.27 -12.87
CA GLY A 102 12.26 -5.75 -14.02
C GLY A 102 10.76 -6.03 -14.03
N CYS A 103 10.12 -6.26 -12.88
CA CYS A 103 8.66 -6.34 -12.82
C CYS A 103 8.05 -4.97 -13.16
N GLU A 104 7.19 -4.93 -14.18
CA GLU A 104 6.53 -3.70 -14.62
C GLU A 104 5.30 -3.36 -13.77
N VAL A 105 4.50 -4.36 -13.44
CA VAL A 105 3.33 -4.21 -12.57
C VAL A 105 3.51 -5.11 -11.36
N VAL A 106 3.26 -4.57 -10.17
CA VAL A 106 3.25 -5.35 -8.94
C VAL A 106 1.90 -5.22 -8.25
N PHE A 107 1.26 -6.35 -8.01
CA PHE A 107 0.04 -6.46 -7.22
C PHE A 107 0.40 -6.74 -5.76
N VAL A 108 -0.20 -6.02 -4.82
CA VAL A 108 -0.04 -6.23 -3.37
C VAL A 108 -1.41 -6.56 -2.79
N GLU A 109 -1.65 -7.81 -2.47
CA GLU A 109 -2.96 -8.29 -2.01
C GLU A 109 -2.98 -8.53 -0.50
N THR A 110 -4.02 -8.07 0.19
CA THR A 110 -4.32 -8.46 1.59
C THR A 110 -5.27 -9.65 1.64
N VAL A 111 -5.33 -10.37 2.77
CA VAL A 111 -6.35 -11.42 2.97
C VAL A 111 -7.73 -10.85 3.34
N GLY A 112 -7.81 -9.56 3.69
CA GLY A 112 -9.05 -8.86 4.00
C GLY A 112 -9.53 -9.01 5.44
N VAL A 113 -8.63 -9.22 6.40
CA VAL A 113 -8.93 -9.23 7.84
C VAL A 113 -7.94 -8.33 8.58
N GLY A 114 -8.42 -7.23 9.19
CA GLY A 114 -7.67 -6.45 10.17
C GLY A 114 -7.42 -4.99 9.78
N GLN A 115 -6.21 -4.50 10.07
CA GLN A 115 -5.73 -3.14 9.75
C GLN A 115 -4.69 -3.14 8.60
N SER A 116 -4.59 -4.25 7.86
CA SER A 116 -3.59 -4.40 6.78
C SER A 116 -3.94 -3.61 5.53
N GLU A 117 -5.19 -3.16 5.43
CA GLU A 117 -5.79 -2.43 4.33
C GLU A 117 -5.17 -1.03 4.19
N VAL A 118 -5.00 -0.32 5.31
CA VAL A 118 -4.34 0.99 5.36
C VAL A 118 -2.85 0.84 5.03
N GLU A 119 -2.21 -0.24 5.49
CA GLU A 119 -0.80 -0.49 5.18
C GLU A 119 -0.57 -0.78 3.70
N VAL A 120 -1.43 -1.56 3.05
CA VAL A 120 -1.36 -1.79 1.60
C VAL A 120 -1.64 -0.50 0.82
N ALA A 121 -2.59 0.32 1.28
CA ALA A 121 -2.82 1.62 0.68
C ALA A 121 -1.61 2.57 0.77
N SER A 122 -0.82 2.46 1.84
CA SER A 122 0.38 3.30 2.04
C SER A 122 1.55 3.01 1.09
N VAL A 123 1.56 1.82 0.46
CA VAL A 123 2.64 1.41 -0.46
C VAL A 123 2.22 1.40 -1.93
N ALA A 124 0.91 1.52 -2.21
CA ALA A 124 0.34 1.35 -3.53
C ALA A 124 0.10 2.67 -4.27
N ASP A 125 0.30 2.64 -5.59
CA ASP A 125 -0.03 3.74 -6.50
C ASP A 125 -1.52 3.84 -6.77
N LEU A 126 -2.18 2.69 -6.83
CA LEU A 126 -3.61 2.54 -6.96
C LEU A 126 -4.11 1.53 -5.94
N VAL A 127 -5.23 1.82 -5.30
CA VAL A 127 -5.89 0.92 -4.35
C VAL A 127 -7.21 0.45 -4.93
N MET A 128 -7.29 -0.87 -5.08
CA MET A 128 -8.42 -1.61 -5.59
C MET A 128 -9.21 -2.22 -4.43
N ILE A 129 -10.43 -1.72 -4.22
CA ILE A 129 -11.41 -2.24 -3.26
C ILE A 129 -12.30 -3.26 -3.96
N VAL A 130 -12.20 -4.54 -3.59
CA VAL A 130 -12.96 -5.64 -4.16
C VAL A 130 -14.16 -5.98 -3.28
N LEU A 131 -15.34 -5.75 -3.83
CA LEU A 131 -16.66 -6.03 -3.26
C LEU A 131 -17.28 -7.23 -3.96
N ALA A 132 -18.21 -7.92 -3.31
CA ALA A 132 -18.97 -9.00 -3.93
C ALA A 132 -20.41 -9.06 -3.39
N PRO A 133 -21.40 -9.44 -4.21
CA PRO A 133 -22.78 -9.55 -3.78
C PRO A 133 -22.97 -10.61 -2.69
N GLY A 134 -23.99 -10.41 -1.83
CA GLY A 134 -24.39 -11.35 -0.78
C GLY A 134 -23.42 -11.43 0.41
N GLN A 135 -22.37 -10.62 0.41
CA GLN A 135 -21.46 -10.42 1.55
C GLN A 135 -22.01 -9.22 2.32
N GLY A 136 -22.75 -9.44 3.42
CA GLY A 136 -23.39 -8.40 4.25
C GLY A 136 -22.44 -7.29 4.73
N ASP A 137 -21.14 -7.55 4.71
CA ASP A 137 -20.09 -6.62 5.10
C ASP A 137 -19.65 -5.66 3.97
N SER A 138 -20.02 -5.87 2.70
CA SER A 138 -19.43 -5.10 1.59
C SER A 138 -19.70 -3.59 1.69
N ILE A 139 -20.93 -3.20 2.03
CA ILE A 139 -21.30 -1.79 2.22
C ILE A 139 -20.78 -1.29 3.58
N GLN A 140 -20.74 -2.14 4.60
CA GLN A 140 -20.21 -1.78 5.92
C GLN A 140 -18.71 -1.50 5.88
N LEU A 141 -17.95 -2.22 5.05
CA LEU A 141 -16.53 -1.98 4.82
C LEU A 141 -16.26 -0.64 4.13
N LEU A 142 -17.12 -0.25 3.18
CA LEU A 142 -17.07 1.09 2.59
C LEU A 142 -17.30 2.17 3.66
N LYS A 143 -18.28 1.95 4.54
CA LYS A 143 -18.56 2.83 5.70
C LYS A 143 -17.43 2.83 6.74
N ALA A 144 -16.60 1.78 6.80
CA ALA A 144 -15.47 1.67 7.71
C ALA A 144 -14.19 2.37 7.21
N GLY A 145 -14.32 3.35 6.30
CA GLY A 145 -13.20 4.17 5.82
C GLY A 145 -12.48 3.63 4.59
N LEU A 146 -12.86 2.47 4.04
CA LEU A 146 -12.25 1.96 2.79
C LEU A 146 -12.56 2.86 1.58
N MET A 147 -13.66 3.61 1.61
CA MET A 147 -13.98 4.61 0.57
C MET A 147 -12.89 5.69 0.46
N GLU A 148 -12.28 6.08 1.58
CA GLU A 148 -11.31 7.17 1.63
C GLU A 148 -9.93 6.76 1.09
N ILE A 149 -9.67 5.46 1.00
CA ILE A 149 -8.39 4.92 0.54
C ILE A 149 -8.49 4.21 -0.81
N GLY A 150 -9.67 4.13 -1.42
CA GLY A 150 -9.89 3.44 -2.70
C GLY A 150 -9.81 4.36 -3.91
N ASP A 151 -9.10 3.94 -4.96
CA ASP A 151 -9.12 4.60 -6.28
C ASP A 151 -9.97 3.80 -7.29
N LEU A 152 -10.08 2.49 -7.09
CA LEU A 152 -10.78 1.56 -7.96
C LEU A 152 -11.73 0.71 -7.12
N PHE A 153 -13.02 0.71 -7.45
CA PHE A 153 -14.02 -0.08 -6.75
C PHE A 153 -14.56 -1.17 -7.66
N ILE A 154 -14.26 -2.41 -7.31
CA ILE A 154 -14.54 -3.57 -8.15
C ILE A 154 -15.68 -4.36 -7.55
N VAL A 155 -16.80 -4.45 -8.26
CA VAL A 155 -17.84 -5.43 -7.94
C VAL A 155 -17.50 -6.72 -8.66
N ASN A 156 -16.96 -7.68 -7.92
CA ASN A 156 -16.60 -9.00 -8.43
C ASN A 156 -17.81 -9.95 -8.39
N LYS A 157 -17.66 -11.11 -9.04
CA LYS A 157 -18.71 -12.13 -9.22
C LYS A 157 -19.90 -11.62 -10.04
N ALA A 158 -19.60 -10.90 -11.14
CA ALA A 158 -20.59 -10.39 -12.09
C ALA A 158 -21.50 -11.47 -12.70
N ASP A 159 -21.09 -12.74 -12.63
CA ASP A 159 -21.89 -13.91 -12.96
C ASP A 159 -23.07 -14.16 -11.99
N ARG A 160 -23.14 -13.45 -10.85
CA ARG A 160 -24.23 -13.55 -9.88
C ARG A 160 -25.30 -12.48 -10.12
N PRO A 161 -26.58 -12.81 -9.91
CA PRO A 161 -27.70 -11.91 -10.23
C PRO A 161 -27.65 -10.58 -9.48
N ASP A 162 -27.21 -10.58 -8.22
CA ASP A 162 -27.19 -9.37 -7.38
C ASP A 162 -25.98 -8.45 -7.63
N ALA A 163 -25.03 -8.87 -8.48
CA ALA A 163 -23.81 -8.09 -8.74
C ALA A 163 -24.13 -6.76 -9.44
N ALA A 164 -25.04 -6.77 -10.41
CA ALA A 164 -25.45 -5.58 -11.13
C ALA A 164 -26.12 -4.55 -10.20
N ARG A 165 -26.94 -5.01 -9.24
CA ARG A 165 -27.57 -4.15 -8.23
C ARG A 165 -26.51 -3.49 -7.34
N LEU A 166 -25.59 -4.27 -6.78
CA LEU A 166 -24.50 -3.74 -5.95
C LEU A 166 -23.64 -2.71 -6.71
N HIS A 167 -23.37 -2.93 -7.99
CA HIS A 167 -22.64 -1.98 -8.83
C HIS A 167 -23.42 -0.67 -9.07
N ALA A 168 -24.74 -0.74 -9.26
CA ALA A 168 -25.59 0.45 -9.38
C ALA A 168 -25.66 1.25 -8.06
N ASP A 169 -25.74 0.56 -6.93
CA ASP A 169 -25.73 1.18 -5.60
C ASP A 169 -24.39 1.91 -5.36
N LEU A 170 -23.27 1.26 -5.66
CA LEU A 170 -21.93 1.85 -5.57
C LEU A 170 -21.76 3.10 -6.46
N LEU A 171 -22.25 3.04 -7.71
CA LEU A 171 -22.23 4.20 -8.61
C LEU A 171 -23.03 5.37 -8.02
N SER A 172 -24.16 5.09 -7.39
CA SER A 172 -25.00 6.10 -6.76
C SER A 172 -24.30 6.74 -5.56
N MET A 173 -23.64 5.93 -4.73
CA MET A 173 -22.84 6.40 -3.59
C MET A 173 -21.68 7.31 -4.05
N LEU A 174 -20.92 6.91 -5.06
CA LEU A 174 -19.80 7.71 -5.57
C LEU A 174 -20.27 9.04 -6.20
N ARG A 175 -21.43 9.06 -6.85
CA ARG A 175 -22.03 10.29 -7.39
C ARG A 175 -22.47 11.25 -6.29
N ILE A 176 -23.10 10.73 -5.23
CA ILE A 176 -23.50 11.55 -4.08
C ILE A 176 -22.26 12.15 -3.40
N ALA A 177 -21.22 11.34 -3.20
CA ALA A 177 -19.95 11.81 -2.64
C ALA A 177 -19.36 12.97 -3.49
N GLN A 178 -19.36 12.82 -4.83
CA GLN A 178 -18.87 13.86 -5.74
C GLN A 178 -19.71 15.15 -5.73
N ALA A 179 -21.03 15.02 -5.53
CA ALA A 179 -21.94 16.16 -5.50
C ALA A 179 -21.86 16.98 -4.20
N ASP A 180 -21.44 16.36 -3.09
CA ASP A 180 -21.34 17.01 -1.78
C ASP A 180 -20.07 16.62 -1.01
N PRO A 181 -18.89 17.16 -1.42
CA PRO A 181 -17.60 16.83 -0.80
C PRO A 181 -17.49 17.25 0.68
N PHE A 182 -18.43 18.07 1.16
CA PHE A 182 -18.40 18.67 2.49
C PHE A 182 -19.53 18.19 3.40
N GLY A 183 -20.41 17.28 2.95
CA GLY A 183 -21.42 16.61 3.77
C GLY A 183 -22.55 17.52 4.26
N HIS A 184 -23.10 18.38 3.39
CA HIS A 184 -24.24 19.25 3.69
C HIS A 184 -25.62 18.58 3.54
N HIS A 185 -25.74 17.41 2.91
CA HIS A 185 -27.01 16.68 2.74
C HIS A 185 -27.25 15.62 3.82
N ALA A 186 -27.65 16.07 5.01
CA ALA A 186 -28.46 15.27 5.93
C ALA A 186 -29.90 15.21 5.37
N GLY A 187 -30.21 14.25 4.50
CA GLY A 187 -31.59 14.06 4.03
C GLY A 187 -31.74 13.26 2.75
N LEU A 188 -31.59 11.94 2.82
CA LEU A 188 -32.37 11.04 1.98
C LEU A 188 -33.64 10.64 2.74
N PRO A 189 -34.78 10.34 2.08
CA PRO A 189 -35.97 9.91 2.78
C PRO A 189 -35.66 8.59 3.49
N ALA A 190 -35.89 8.57 4.80
CA ALA A 190 -35.85 7.34 5.56
C ALA A 190 -36.85 6.36 4.95
N GLU A 191 -36.38 5.24 4.40
CA GLU A 191 -37.18 4.03 4.48
C GLU A 191 -37.31 3.74 5.98
N GLU A 192 -38.55 3.77 6.45
CA GLU A 192 -38.91 3.48 7.84
C GLU A 192 -38.41 2.06 8.18
N ASP A 193 -37.76 1.95 9.34
CA ASP A 193 -37.17 0.73 9.94
C ASP A 193 -35.69 0.42 9.66
N ALA A 194 -34.78 1.33 10.05
CA ALA A 194 -33.43 0.97 10.52
C ALA A 194 -32.80 2.10 11.37
N ASP A 195 -32.09 1.72 12.43
CA ASP A 195 -31.46 2.55 13.47
C ASP A 195 -30.93 3.95 13.04
N GLN A 196 -31.28 4.95 13.86
CA GLN A 196 -31.09 6.39 13.63
C GLN A 196 -29.67 6.96 13.90
N ASP A 197 -28.58 6.19 13.77
CA ASP A 197 -27.27 6.64 14.31
C ASP A 197 -26.09 6.76 13.30
N LEU A 198 -26.32 6.91 12.00
CA LEU A 198 -25.22 7.19 11.05
C LEU A 198 -25.50 8.39 10.15
N ALA A 199 -25.20 9.58 10.68
CA ALA A 199 -24.88 10.74 9.85
C ALA A 199 -23.64 10.42 9.00
N TRP A 200 -23.82 10.37 7.68
CA TRP A 200 -22.69 10.31 6.74
C TRP A 200 -21.87 11.58 6.91
N GLY A 201 -20.66 11.48 7.48
CA GLY A 201 -19.68 12.56 7.42
C GLY A 201 -19.31 12.90 5.97
N PRO A 202 -18.59 14.01 5.71
CA PRO A 202 -18.17 14.38 4.36
C PRO A 202 -17.47 13.19 3.69
N LEU A 203 -18.09 12.67 2.63
CA LEU A 203 -17.56 11.54 1.88
C LEU A 203 -16.35 12.05 1.10
N ILE A 204 -15.14 11.76 1.60
CA ILE A 204 -13.92 12.04 0.86
C ILE A 204 -13.97 11.28 -0.46
N THR A 205 -14.01 12.02 -1.57
CA THR A 205 -14.26 11.47 -2.92
C THR A 205 -13.01 10.96 -3.60
N ARG A 206 -11.83 11.33 -3.12
CA ARG A 206 -10.55 10.94 -3.71
C ARG A 206 -9.58 10.59 -2.60
N ARG A 207 -8.78 9.54 -2.82
CA ARG A 207 -7.73 9.18 -1.87
C ARG A 207 -6.80 10.38 -1.65
N PRO A 208 -6.61 10.84 -0.40
CA PRO A 208 -5.74 11.95 -0.08
C PRO A 208 -4.34 11.77 -0.68
N GLY A 209 -3.81 12.84 -1.27
CA GLY A 209 -2.50 12.82 -1.92
C GLY A 209 -2.49 12.26 -3.35
N THR A 210 -3.65 11.92 -3.92
CA THR A 210 -3.79 11.50 -5.32
C THR A 210 -4.75 12.39 -6.11
N ASN A 211 -4.54 12.46 -7.43
CA ASN A 211 -5.44 13.12 -8.37
C ASN A 211 -6.25 12.10 -9.19
N ILE A 212 -6.42 10.89 -8.67
CA ILE A 212 -7.14 9.82 -9.36
C ILE A 212 -8.62 9.96 -9.03
N GLU A 213 -9.45 10.07 -10.07
CA GLU A 213 -10.90 9.98 -9.91
C GLU A 213 -11.30 8.51 -9.67
N PRO A 214 -12.17 8.22 -8.69
CA PRO A 214 -12.67 6.88 -8.47
C PRO A 214 -13.29 6.29 -9.73
N ARG A 215 -12.94 5.03 -10.03
CA ARG A 215 -13.57 4.27 -11.11
C ARG A 215 -14.21 3.00 -10.57
N THR A 216 -15.32 2.59 -11.18
CA THR A 216 -15.98 1.34 -10.84
C THR A 216 -15.90 0.35 -11.98
N TYR A 217 -15.78 -0.93 -11.65
CA TYR A 217 -15.81 -2.02 -12.62
C TYR A 217 -16.69 -3.15 -12.10
N LEU A 218 -17.45 -3.76 -13.01
CA LEU A 218 -18.21 -4.98 -12.76
C LEU A 218 -17.47 -6.13 -13.45
N VAL A 219 -16.98 -7.10 -12.67
CA VAL A 219 -16.12 -8.17 -13.17
C VAL A 219 -16.51 -9.54 -12.62
N SER A 220 -16.18 -10.60 -13.34
CA SER A 220 -16.11 -11.95 -12.79
C SER A 220 -14.68 -12.45 -12.94
N GLY A 221 -13.92 -12.48 -11.84
CA GLY A 221 -12.56 -13.03 -11.85
C GLY A 221 -12.53 -14.49 -12.30
N GLU A 222 -13.56 -15.27 -11.95
CA GLU A 222 -13.64 -16.70 -12.30
C GLU A 222 -13.94 -16.92 -13.80
N GLN A 223 -14.90 -16.18 -14.36
CA GLN A 223 -15.28 -16.30 -15.77
C GLN A 223 -14.44 -15.41 -16.70
N GLY A 224 -13.67 -14.48 -16.16
CA GLY A 224 -12.90 -13.48 -16.92
C GLY A 224 -13.73 -12.30 -17.46
N GLN A 225 -15.04 -12.23 -17.19
CA GLN A 225 -15.89 -11.13 -17.64
C GLN A 225 -15.42 -9.79 -17.06
N GLY A 226 -15.29 -8.76 -17.90
CA GLY A 226 -14.91 -7.39 -17.50
C GLY A 226 -13.45 -7.21 -17.08
N VAL A 227 -12.64 -8.29 -17.05
CA VAL A 227 -11.24 -8.22 -16.62
C VAL A 227 -10.38 -7.46 -17.64
N GLU A 228 -10.63 -7.63 -18.95
CA GLU A 228 -9.92 -6.87 -19.99
C GLU A 228 -10.19 -5.36 -19.91
N ASP A 229 -11.43 -4.96 -19.62
CA ASP A 229 -11.79 -3.54 -19.44
C ASP A 229 -11.09 -2.95 -18.21
N LEU A 230 -10.99 -3.74 -17.13
CA LEU A 230 -10.23 -3.37 -15.94
C LEU A 230 -8.73 -3.21 -16.24
N VAL A 231 -8.13 -4.13 -16.98
CA VAL A 231 -6.71 -4.02 -17.41
C VAL A 231 -6.51 -2.79 -18.31
N SER A 232 -7.41 -2.53 -19.26
CA SER A 232 -7.35 -1.34 -20.11
C SER A 232 -7.42 -0.06 -19.28
N GLY A 233 -8.32 -0.01 -18.29
CA GLY A 233 -8.42 1.14 -17.40
C GLY A 233 -7.18 1.37 -16.53
N LEU A 234 -6.53 0.30 -16.07
CA LEU A 234 -5.26 0.37 -15.35
C LEU A 234 -4.12 0.86 -16.26
N ASP A 235 -4.03 0.36 -17.49
CA ASP A 235 -3.06 0.80 -18.49
C ASP A 235 -3.22 2.30 -18.82
N ASP A 236 -4.47 2.77 -18.97
CA ASP A 236 -4.79 4.17 -19.20
C ASP A 236 -4.30 5.06 -18.03
N LEU A 237 -4.61 4.66 -16.79
CA LEU A 237 -4.12 5.37 -15.61
C LEU A 237 -2.58 5.40 -15.58
N ALA A 238 -1.93 4.26 -15.81
CA ALA A 238 -0.48 4.15 -15.81
C ALA A 238 0.18 4.95 -16.93
N SER A 239 -0.45 5.05 -18.11
CA SER A 239 0.09 5.85 -19.23
C SER A 239 0.24 7.33 -18.88
N THR A 240 -0.62 7.83 -18.00
CA THR A 240 -0.64 9.24 -17.59
C THR A 240 0.16 9.47 -16.30
N HIS A 241 0.05 8.56 -15.32
CA HIS A 241 0.49 8.83 -13.95
C HIS A 241 1.77 8.10 -13.53
N ALA A 242 2.18 7.03 -14.24
CA ALA A 242 3.32 6.21 -13.82
C ALA A 242 4.63 6.98 -13.60
N PRO A 243 5.01 7.98 -14.44
CA PRO A 243 6.21 8.77 -14.18
C PRO A 243 6.14 9.51 -12.83
N GLY A 244 4.98 10.04 -12.48
CA GLY A 244 4.74 10.72 -11.20
C GLY A 244 4.85 9.77 -10.02
N TRP A 245 4.23 8.59 -10.12
CA TRP A 245 4.30 7.55 -9.09
C TRP A 245 5.74 7.06 -8.85
N GLN A 246 6.49 6.79 -9.93
CA GLN A 246 7.90 6.40 -9.84
C GLN A 246 8.76 7.51 -9.21
N GLN A 247 8.49 8.77 -9.54
CA GLN A 247 9.20 9.91 -8.96
C GLN A 247 8.91 10.05 -7.46
N GLN A 248 7.65 9.93 -7.04
CA GLN A 248 7.27 9.93 -5.62
C GLN A 248 7.97 8.80 -4.86
N ARG A 249 7.99 7.58 -5.41
CA ARG A 249 8.75 6.46 -4.81
C ARG A 249 10.24 6.73 -4.70
N ARG A 250 10.87 7.33 -5.72
CA ARG A 250 12.29 7.71 -5.67
C ARG A 250 12.55 8.72 -4.55
N GLN A 251 11.68 9.71 -4.39
CA GLN A 251 11.79 10.71 -3.33
C GLN A 251 11.64 10.06 -1.93
N MET A 252 10.62 9.21 -1.73
CA MET A 252 10.46 8.48 -0.48
C MET A 252 11.67 7.61 -0.16
N ILE A 253 12.19 6.88 -1.14
CA ILE A 253 13.40 6.06 -0.97
C ILE A 253 14.63 6.92 -0.64
N ALA A 254 14.77 8.08 -1.28
CA ALA A 254 15.86 9.01 -1.00
C ALA A 254 15.79 9.57 0.43
N GLU A 255 14.59 9.86 0.93
CA GLU A 255 14.37 10.28 2.32
C GLU A 255 14.76 9.16 3.29
N GLU A 256 14.24 7.95 3.08
CA GLU A 256 14.57 6.79 3.92
C GLU A 256 16.08 6.51 3.96
N VAL A 257 16.77 6.63 2.80
CA VAL A 257 18.23 6.48 2.74
C VAL A 257 18.94 7.62 3.48
N ARG A 258 18.44 8.86 3.38
CA ARG A 258 19.02 10.01 4.09
C ARG A 258 18.93 9.81 5.60
N GLU A 259 17.77 9.41 6.10
CA GLU A 259 17.56 9.11 7.52
C GLU A 259 18.49 7.98 7.99
N ALA A 260 18.58 6.88 7.24
CA ALA A 260 19.47 5.76 7.57
C ALA A 260 20.96 6.17 7.62
N VAL A 261 21.39 7.05 6.70
CA VAL A 261 22.76 7.58 6.69
C VAL A 261 23.02 8.44 7.94
N LEU A 262 22.08 9.30 8.32
CA LEU A 262 22.19 10.14 9.52
C LEU A 262 22.20 9.29 10.80
N GLU A 263 21.36 8.26 10.88
CA GLU A 263 21.32 7.33 12.00
C GLU A 263 22.66 6.59 12.18
N GLU A 264 23.20 6.04 11.09
CA GLU A 264 24.48 5.36 11.08
C GLU A 264 25.65 6.29 11.43
N ALA A 265 25.62 7.53 10.92
CA ALA A 265 26.60 8.55 11.30
C ALA A 265 26.55 8.84 12.80
N GLY A 266 25.35 9.07 13.36
CA GLY A 266 25.16 9.28 14.79
C GLY A 266 25.60 8.08 15.63
N ARG A 267 25.34 6.84 15.16
CA ARG A 267 25.80 5.61 15.80
C ARG A 267 27.34 5.55 15.87
N ARG A 268 28.02 5.87 14.78
CA ARG A 268 29.50 5.91 14.71
C ARG A 268 30.10 6.98 15.63
N VAL A 269 29.48 8.16 15.70
CA VAL A 269 29.91 9.23 16.63
C VAL A 269 29.79 8.74 18.07
N ARG A 270 28.62 8.22 18.48
CA ARG A 270 28.40 7.68 19.83
C ARG A 270 29.40 6.58 20.19
N GLN A 271 29.72 5.69 19.25
CA GLN A 271 30.69 4.62 19.47
C GLN A 271 32.12 5.16 19.70
N THR A 272 32.53 6.18 18.93
CA THR A 272 33.85 6.81 19.08
C THR A 272 33.97 7.52 20.43
N LEU A 273 32.96 8.30 20.80
CA LEU A 273 32.92 9.01 22.09
C LEU A 273 32.94 8.05 23.30
N ARG A 274 32.31 6.87 23.20
CA ARG A 274 32.41 5.84 24.24
C ARG A 274 33.84 5.29 24.39
N GLY A 275 34.58 5.17 23.29
CA GLY A 275 35.97 4.70 23.29
C GLY A 275 36.98 5.72 23.84
N MET A 276 36.63 7.01 23.83
CA MET A 276 37.48 8.11 24.30
C MET A 276 37.49 8.32 25.83
N GLY A 277 36.69 7.56 26.58
CA GLY A 277 36.48 7.81 28.02
C GLY A 277 35.52 8.97 28.22
N GLU A 278 34.24 8.61 28.38
CA GLU A 278 33.04 9.43 28.60
C GLU A 278 33.19 10.96 28.44
N GLY A 279 32.44 11.53 27.50
CA GLY A 279 32.26 12.97 27.29
C GLY A 279 31.59 13.72 28.46
N GLN A 280 31.95 13.40 29.70
CA GLN A 280 31.55 14.05 30.93
C GLN A 280 32.02 15.50 30.99
N GLU A 281 33.20 15.84 30.45
CA GLU A 281 33.73 17.22 30.52
C GLU A 281 32.87 18.21 29.72
N PRO A 282 32.50 17.95 28.44
CA PRO A 282 31.54 18.80 27.73
C PRO A 282 30.15 18.83 28.36
N VAL A 283 29.66 17.71 28.91
CA VAL A 283 28.36 17.65 29.59
C VAL A 283 28.37 18.48 30.89
N ALA A 284 29.42 18.37 31.69
CA ALA A 284 29.59 19.13 32.92
C ALA A 284 29.72 20.63 32.63
N ALA A 285 30.43 21.01 31.56
CA ALA A 285 30.54 22.40 31.13
C ALA A 285 29.17 22.98 30.68
N VAL A 286 28.32 22.18 30.04
CA VAL A 286 26.93 22.59 29.71
C VAL A 286 26.09 22.74 30.97
N LEU A 287 26.13 21.74 31.87
CA LEU A 287 25.38 21.78 33.13
C LEU A 287 25.82 22.94 34.04
N GLY A 288 27.10 23.31 33.99
CA GLY A 288 27.68 24.46 34.69
C GLY A 288 27.46 25.81 33.99
N GLY A 289 26.80 25.83 32.82
CA GLY A 289 26.53 27.06 32.05
C GLY A 289 27.74 27.66 31.33
N ALA A 290 28.87 26.96 31.27
CA ALA A 290 30.10 27.40 30.60
C ALA A 290 30.07 27.18 29.08
N LEU A 291 29.22 26.26 28.59
CA LEU A 291 29.01 25.99 27.17
C LEU A 291 27.52 25.87 26.86
N SER A 292 27.14 26.25 25.64
CA SER A 292 25.84 25.85 25.09
C SER A 292 25.88 24.38 24.63
N VAL A 293 24.71 23.75 24.53
CA VAL A 293 24.58 22.40 23.94
C VAL A 293 25.16 22.35 22.52
N GLY A 294 24.95 23.41 21.73
CA GLY A 294 25.48 23.51 20.37
C GLY A 294 27.00 23.55 20.32
N ASP A 295 27.63 24.32 21.21
CA ASP A 295 29.09 24.44 21.28
C ASP A 295 29.75 23.14 21.77
N ALA A 296 29.14 22.49 22.76
CA ALA A 296 29.58 21.18 23.24
C ALA A 296 29.49 20.12 22.13
N ALA A 297 28.40 20.10 21.35
CA ALA A 297 28.26 19.21 20.21
C ALA A 297 29.31 19.48 19.11
N ALA A 298 29.56 20.75 18.77
CA ALA A 298 30.57 21.13 17.79
C ALA A 298 31.98 20.72 18.23
N ARG A 299 32.29 20.84 19.54
CA ARG A 299 33.55 20.37 20.12
C ARG A 299 33.71 18.86 19.99
N LEU A 300 32.71 18.08 20.42
CA LEU A 300 32.72 16.61 20.31
C LEU A 300 32.86 16.12 18.87
N LEU A 301 32.21 16.78 17.91
CA LEU A 301 32.33 16.43 16.49
C LEU A 301 33.75 16.69 15.96
N ARG A 302 34.37 17.82 16.32
CA ARG A 302 35.76 18.11 15.93
C ARG A 302 36.74 17.07 16.48
N GLU A 303 36.61 16.72 17.76
CA GLU A 303 37.45 15.70 18.42
C GLU A 303 37.29 14.33 17.73
N THR A 304 36.05 13.94 17.42
CA THR A 304 35.75 12.68 16.72
C THR A 304 36.37 12.64 15.31
N CYS A 305 36.31 13.75 14.56
CA CYS A 305 36.90 13.85 13.22
C CYS A 305 38.44 13.81 13.25
N GLN A 306 39.07 14.47 14.21
CA GLN A 306 40.53 14.51 14.34
C GLN A 306 41.13 13.13 14.63
N GLN A 307 40.51 12.33 15.49
CA GLN A 307 40.99 10.98 15.79
C GLN A 307 40.92 10.03 14.58
N LYS A 308 39.87 10.13 13.76
CA LYS A 308 39.72 9.30 12.55
C LYS A 308 40.64 9.73 11.40
N GLY A 309 41.08 10.99 11.35
CA GLY A 309 42.06 11.44 10.37
C GLY A 309 43.50 10.95 10.65
N GLN A 310 43.73 10.36 11.83
CA GLN A 310 45.04 9.83 12.27
C GLN A 310 45.13 8.30 12.21
N ALA A 311 44.04 7.60 11.85
CA ALA A 311 43.94 6.15 11.73
C ALA A 311 43.75 5.75 10.26
#